data_AF-A0A925NUN2-F1
#
_entry.id   AF-A0A925NUN2-F1
#
_cell.length_a   1.000
_cell.length_b   1.000
_cell.length_c   1.000
_cell.angle_alpha   90.00
_cell.angle_beta   90.00
_cell.angle_gamma   90.00
#
_symmetry.space_group_name_H-M   'P 1'
#
loop_
_entity.id
_entity.type
_entity.pdbx_description
1 polymer ?
#
loop_
_entity_poly.entity_id
_entity_poly.type
_entity_poly.pdbx_seq_one_letter_code
_entity_poly.pdbx_strand_id
1 'polypeptide(L)'
;MNKSRAKQATGRKRSRTRMLAGLGASLGAIILVGAALTFVFGHSMLNGYGKDKLETAFAEAHPGNTLRIGELSYSMAANRLIAHSATLSGTSSTFKADWISLTGVRWGRLLFGMAGLPEILAQASLDATNLNVEFPQAQYGIRCERLRASVRDSELIGEKIELRSLARDEAFFGADVFRTTLYHVVVPECKVSGLAYRELLDGTSYRARSVHFSRPSFEALVNLDKPSPPFLKSPPMIHEALAAIRHPLRVDRLSITNGQVSYCERMAVGADPGVMTFSAINISAEGIANRGGASAAIELQGQC
;
A
#
# COMPACT_ATOMS: atom_id res chain seq x y z
N MET A 1 34.43 -21.54 -0.85
CA MET A 1 33.81 -20.40 -0.12
C MET A 1 32.66 -19.73 -0.91
N ASN A 2 31.79 -20.50 -1.60
CA ASN A 2 30.89 -19.94 -2.63
C ASN A 2 29.39 -20.32 -2.51
N LYS A 3 28.98 -21.05 -1.46
CA LYS A 3 27.56 -21.46 -1.26
C LYS A 3 26.74 -20.49 -0.39
N SER A 4 27.39 -19.59 0.34
CA SER A 4 26.71 -18.61 1.22
C SER A 4 26.16 -17.38 0.46
N ARG A 5 26.86 -16.90 -0.57
CA ARG A 5 26.47 -15.70 -1.35
C ARG A 5 25.28 -15.93 -2.30
N ALA A 6 25.13 -17.14 -2.85
CA ALA A 6 24.00 -17.47 -3.72
C ALA A 6 22.65 -17.53 -3.00
N LYS A 7 22.64 -17.84 -1.68
CA LYS A 7 21.43 -17.81 -0.84
C LYS A 7 20.95 -16.38 -0.52
N GLN A 8 21.85 -15.41 -0.43
CA GLN A 8 21.49 -14.00 -0.19
C GLN A 8 20.82 -13.34 -1.42
N ALA A 9 21.31 -13.63 -2.63
CA ALA A 9 20.75 -13.08 -3.87
C ALA A 9 19.34 -13.62 -4.19
N THR A 10 19.06 -14.88 -3.85
CA THR A 10 17.73 -15.50 -4.05
C THR A 10 16.71 -15.09 -2.98
N GLY A 11 17.13 -14.79 -1.76
CA GLY A 11 16.26 -14.24 -0.71
C GLY A 11 15.75 -12.83 -1.03
N ARG A 12 16.58 -11.99 -1.67
CA ARG A 12 16.30 -10.57 -1.96
C ARG A 12 15.30 -10.36 -3.10
N LYS A 13 15.35 -11.17 -4.17
CA LYS A 13 14.35 -11.13 -5.25
C LYS A 13 12.95 -11.55 -4.79
N ARG A 14 12.87 -12.47 -3.81
CA ARG A 14 11.61 -12.93 -3.23
C ARG A 14 10.94 -11.87 -2.34
N SER A 15 11.67 -10.84 -1.88
CA SER A 15 11.11 -9.72 -1.10
C SER A 15 10.40 -8.69 -1.99
N ARG A 16 10.84 -8.51 -3.24
CA ARG A 16 10.24 -7.55 -4.19
C ARG A 16 8.83 -7.97 -4.64
N THR A 17 8.57 -9.26 -4.81
CA THR A 17 7.20 -9.76 -5.10
C THR A 17 6.27 -9.69 -3.87
N ARG A 18 6.84 -9.72 -2.65
CA ARG A 18 6.09 -9.46 -1.41
C ARG A 18 5.75 -7.98 -1.21
N MET A 19 6.44 -7.07 -1.89
CA MET A 19 6.25 -5.62 -1.80
C MET A 19 4.88 -5.17 -2.37
N LEU A 20 4.41 -5.80 -3.44
CA LEU A 20 3.06 -5.55 -4.00
C LEU A 20 1.93 -6.11 -3.11
N ALA A 21 2.18 -7.22 -2.41
CA ALA A 21 1.26 -7.74 -1.40
C ALA A 21 1.23 -6.86 -0.12
N GLY A 22 2.30 -6.11 0.14
CA GLY A 22 2.42 -5.19 1.27
C GLY A 22 1.50 -3.96 1.18
N LEU A 23 1.11 -3.54 -0.03
CA LEU A 23 0.21 -2.40 -0.26
C LEU A 23 -1.23 -2.69 0.19
N GLY A 24 -1.77 -3.85 -0.16
CA GLY A 24 -3.08 -4.32 0.34
C GLY A 24 -3.06 -4.62 1.85
N ALA A 25 -1.93 -5.12 2.36
CA ALA A 25 -1.70 -5.33 3.79
C ALA A 25 -1.59 -4.00 4.58
N SER A 26 -1.12 -2.91 3.96
CA SER A 26 -1.00 -1.61 4.63
C SER A 26 -2.35 -0.91 4.83
N LEU A 27 -3.28 -1.02 3.88
CA LEU A 27 -4.69 -0.60 4.04
C LEU A 27 -5.41 -1.47 5.07
N GLY A 28 -5.21 -2.80 5.00
CA GLY A 28 -5.68 -3.72 6.03
C GLY A 28 -5.13 -3.38 7.41
N ALA A 29 -3.86 -2.98 7.51
CA ALA A 29 -3.22 -2.56 8.75
C ALA A 29 -3.72 -1.20 9.26
N ILE A 30 -3.98 -0.21 8.40
CA ILE A 30 -4.61 1.06 8.79
C ILE A 30 -6.00 0.80 9.37
N ILE A 31 -6.76 -0.08 8.73
CA ILE A 31 -8.11 -0.39 9.19
C ILE A 31 -8.08 -1.34 10.39
N LEU A 32 -7.09 -2.22 10.52
CA LEU A 32 -6.82 -3.01 11.74
C LEU A 32 -6.37 -2.12 12.90
N VAL A 33 -5.62 -1.05 12.65
CA VAL A 33 -5.29 -0.02 13.64
C VAL A 33 -6.57 0.75 14.01
N GLY A 34 -7.43 1.06 13.02
CA GLY A 34 -8.79 1.57 13.25
C GLY A 34 -9.65 0.63 14.10
N ALA A 35 -9.62 -0.68 13.83
CA ALA A 35 -10.34 -1.71 14.57
C ALA A 35 -9.71 -2.01 15.95
N ALA A 36 -8.40 -1.86 16.11
CA ALA A 36 -7.72 -1.95 17.40
C ALA A 36 -8.07 -0.74 18.28
N LEU A 37 -8.14 0.47 17.69
CA LEU A 37 -8.71 1.69 18.31
C LEU A 37 -10.16 1.50 18.78
N THR A 38 -10.84 0.51 18.21
CA THR A 38 -12.23 0.18 18.48
C THR A 38 -12.36 -0.76 19.72
N PHE A 39 -11.32 -1.49 20.12
CA PHE A 39 -11.41 -2.51 21.18
C PHE A 39 -11.38 -2.00 22.63
N VAL A 40 -11.13 -0.69 22.89
CA VAL A 40 -10.76 -0.24 24.24
C VAL A 40 -11.64 0.85 24.88
N PHE A 41 -12.61 1.46 24.20
CA PHE A 41 -13.24 2.68 24.76
C PHE A 41 -14.47 2.52 25.66
N GLY A 42 -14.22 2.17 26.93
CA GLY A 42 -15.00 2.69 28.08
C GLY A 42 -14.35 3.97 28.67
N HIS A 43 -15.07 5.09 28.61
CA HIS A 43 -14.94 6.40 29.29
C HIS A 43 -13.56 6.96 29.76
N SER A 44 -13.26 8.20 29.34
CA SER A 44 -12.29 9.20 29.87
C SER A 44 -10.79 8.89 29.93
N MET A 45 -10.33 7.66 29.71
CA MET A 45 -8.88 7.35 29.73
C MET A 45 -8.26 7.19 28.32
N LEU A 46 -8.53 8.11 27.40
CA LEU A 46 -8.07 8.03 26.00
C LEU A 46 -6.55 8.11 25.83
N ASN A 47 -5.89 9.07 26.47
CA ASN A 47 -4.45 9.29 26.30
C ASN A 47 -3.56 8.48 27.25
N GLY A 48 -4.11 7.96 28.35
CA GLY A 48 -3.38 7.14 29.32
C GLY A 48 -3.73 5.65 29.17
N TYR A 49 -4.65 5.17 29.99
CA TYR A 49 -4.95 3.74 30.11
C TYR A 49 -5.46 3.07 28.82
N GLY A 50 -6.30 3.76 28.03
CA GLY A 50 -6.89 3.19 26.82
C GLY A 50 -5.87 3.02 25.69
N LYS A 51 -4.99 4.01 25.52
CA LYS A 51 -3.85 3.93 24.60
C LYS A 51 -2.89 2.82 25.00
N ASP A 52 -2.40 2.83 26.25
CA ASP A 52 -1.38 1.87 26.69
C ASP A 52 -1.89 0.43 26.64
N LYS A 53 -3.15 0.21 27.02
CA LYS A 53 -3.80 -1.11 26.91
C LYS A 53 -3.92 -1.58 25.46
N LEU A 54 -4.19 -0.67 24.52
CA LEU A 54 -4.28 -0.99 23.10
C LEU A 54 -2.90 -1.34 22.53
N GLU A 55 -1.89 -0.52 22.81
CA GLU A 55 -0.52 -0.79 22.37
C GLU A 55 -0.02 -2.13 22.94
N THR A 56 -0.35 -2.44 24.20
CA THR A 56 -0.02 -3.70 24.86
C THR A 56 -0.75 -4.89 24.25
N ALA A 57 -2.08 -4.81 24.11
CA ALA A 57 -2.88 -5.89 23.51
C ALA A 57 -2.47 -6.15 22.06
N PHE A 58 -2.10 -5.11 21.31
CA PHE A 58 -1.58 -5.25 19.96
C PHE A 58 -0.21 -5.96 19.95
N ALA A 59 0.70 -5.59 20.85
CA ALA A 59 2.00 -6.23 20.97
C ALA A 59 1.88 -7.71 21.38
N GLU A 60 0.92 -8.05 22.25
CA GLU A 60 0.59 -9.43 22.64
C GLU A 60 0.01 -10.23 21.48
N ALA A 61 -0.94 -9.66 20.73
CA ALA A 61 -1.56 -10.31 19.58
C ALA A 61 -0.62 -10.46 18.38
N HIS A 62 0.36 -9.55 18.25
CA HIS A 62 1.28 -9.50 17.13
C HIS A 62 2.75 -9.35 17.56
N PRO A 63 3.36 -10.43 18.11
CA PRO A 63 4.75 -10.40 18.56
C PRO A 63 5.71 -9.92 17.46
N GLY A 64 6.59 -8.98 17.80
CA GLY A 64 7.56 -8.39 16.87
C GLY A 64 7.05 -7.17 16.08
N ASN A 65 5.79 -6.77 16.29
CA ASN A 65 5.24 -5.50 15.82
C ASN A 65 4.97 -4.58 17.02
N THR A 66 5.16 -3.28 16.80
CA THR A 66 4.88 -2.24 17.80
C THR A 66 3.93 -1.22 17.20
N LEU A 67 2.86 -0.93 17.93
CA LEU A 67 1.91 0.12 17.59
C LEU A 67 2.13 1.28 18.57
N ARG A 68 2.22 2.49 18.03
CA ARG A 68 2.32 3.74 18.79
C ARG A 68 1.23 4.66 18.28
N ILE A 69 0.34 5.09 19.16
CA ILE A 69 -0.73 6.02 18.81
C ILE A 69 -0.43 7.37 19.47
N GLY A 70 -0.61 8.44 18.71
CA GLY A 70 -0.49 9.80 19.21
C GLY A 70 -1.63 10.16 20.17
N GLU A 71 -1.84 11.46 20.34
CA GLU A 71 -3.00 11.94 21.07
C GLU A 71 -4.30 11.49 20.41
N LEU A 72 -5.24 11.03 21.23
CA LEU A 72 -6.57 10.62 20.83
C LEU A 72 -7.61 11.62 21.34
N SER A 73 -8.45 12.11 20.42
CA SER A 73 -9.60 12.95 20.76
C SER A 73 -10.87 12.33 20.18
N TYR A 74 -11.94 12.36 20.98
CA TYR A 74 -13.22 11.80 20.60
C TYR A 74 -14.33 12.82 20.82
N SER A 75 -15.13 13.07 19.77
CA SER A 75 -16.30 13.94 19.81
C SER A 75 -17.56 13.11 19.66
N MET A 76 -18.33 13.02 20.75
CA MET A 76 -19.63 12.33 20.78
C MET A 76 -20.64 12.96 19.83
N ALA A 77 -20.72 14.29 19.81
CA ALA A 77 -21.68 15.02 18.97
C ALA A 77 -21.42 14.79 17.47
N ALA A 78 -20.16 14.72 17.07
CA ALA A 78 -19.77 14.48 15.67
C ALA A 78 -19.60 12.99 15.33
N ASN A 79 -19.80 12.09 16.31
CA ASN A 79 -19.48 10.66 16.18
C ASN A 79 -18.10 10.43 15.53
N ARG A 80 -17.07 11.07 16.09
CA ARG A 80 -15.76 11.23 15.45
C ARG A 80 -14.63 10.91 16.40
N LEU A 81 -13.79 9.95 16.02
CA LEU A 81 -12.52 9.64 16.67
C LEU A 81 -11.37 10.20 15.83
N ILE A 82 -10.43 10.88 16.48
CA ILE A 82 -9.25 11.45 15.84
C ILE A 82 -8.01 10.92 16.55
N ALA A 83 -7.03 10.48 15.76
CA ALA A 83 -5.66 10.22 16.21
C ALA A 83 -4.70 11.20 15.53
N HIS A 84 -3.93 11.94 16.34
CA HIS A 84 -2.93 12.92 15.90
C HIS A 84 -1.59 12.31 15.46
N SER A 85 -1.46 10.99 15.55
CA SER A 85 -0.50 10.22 14.79
C SER A 85 -0.79 8.74 15.02
N ALA A 86 -0.35 7.90 14.10
CA ALA A 86 -0.27 6.47 14.31
C ALA A 86 0.98 5.95 13.63
N THR A 87 1.80 5.21 14.38
CA THR A 87 2.99 4.55 13.86
C THR A 87 2.90 3.06 14.17
N LEU A 88 2.96 2.24 13.13
CA LEU A 88 3.06 0.79 13.24
C LEU A 88 4.43 0.38 12.71
N SER A 89 5.30 -0.14 13.58
CA SER A 89 6.62 -0.63 13.20
C SER A 89 6.64 -2.15 13.31
N GLY A 90 6.88 -2.82 12.19
CA GLY A 90 7.11 -4.26 12.14
C GLY A 90 8.51 -4.62 11.67
N THR A 91 8.79 -5.91 11.55
CA THR A 91 10.12 -6.43 11.22
C THR A 91 10.64 -6.02 9.83
N SER A 92 9.73 -5.78 8.88
CA SER A 92 10.09 -5.48 7.48
C SER A 92 9.60 -4.13 6.96
N SER A 93 8.76 -3.44 7.74
CA SER A 93 8.10 -2.22 7.29
C SER A 93 7.68 -1.35 8.45
N THR A 94 7.70 -0.04 8.21
CA THR A 94 7.20 0.96 9.15
C THR A 94 6.10 1.75 8.47
N PHE A 95 4.94 1.80 9.09
CA PHE A 95 3.78 2.57 8.67
C PHE A 95 3.63 3.78 9.60
N LYS A 96 3.40 4.96 9.03
CA LYS A 96 3.17 6.22 9.77
C LYS A 96 2.00 6.96 9.13
N ALA A 97 1.21 7.59 9.98
CA ALA A 97 0.17 8.54 9.61
C ALA A 97 0.24 9.72 10.59
N ASP A 98 0.15 10.94 10.09
CA ASP A 98 0.17 12.14 10.94
C ASP A 98 -1.21 12.43 11.51
N TRP A 99 -2.27 12.10 10.79
CA TRP A 99 -3.62 12.36 11.27
C TRP A 99 -4.58 11.34 10.69
N ILE A 100 -5.43 10.80 11.55
CA ILE A 100 -6.48 9.84 11.19
C ILE A 100 -7.76 10.30 11.85
N SER A 101 -8.82 10.44 11.07
CA SER A 101 -10.17 10.74 11.52
C SER A 101 -11.10 9.63 11.06
N LEU A 102 -11.84 9.06 12.01
CA LEU A 102 -12.83 8.03 11.78
C LEU A 102 -14.19 8.53 12.25
N THR A 103 -15.17 8.57 11.35
CA THR A 103 -16.54 9.04 11.60
C THR A 103 -17.55 7.96 11.30
N GLY A 104 -18.76 8.07 11.85
CA GLY A 104 -19.90 7.22 11.46
C GLY A 104 -19.87 5.79 12.03
N VAL A 105 -18.97 5.55 12.99
CA VAL A 105 -18.86 4.26 13.68
C VAL A 105 -20.01 4.09 14.67
N ARG A 106 -20.58 2.89 14.74
CA ARG A 106 -21.65 2.58 15.70
C ARG A 106 -21.09 2.19 17.07
N TRP A 107 -20.49 3.15 17.77
CA TRP A 107 -19.82 2.90 19.06
C TRP A 107 -20.69 2.18 20.08
N GLY A 108 -21.97 2.53 20.20
CA GLY A 108 -22.86 1.86 21.16
C GLY A 108 -22.92 0.34 20.95
N ARG A 109 -23.07 -0.15 19.71
CA ARG A 109 -23.16 -1.59 19.43
C ARG A 109 -21.84 -2.32 19.73
N LEU A 110 -20.74 -1.64 19.45
CA LEU A 110 -19.41 -2.13 19.74
C LEU A 110 -19.17 -2.26 21.25
N LEU A 111 -19.50 -1.23 22.02
CA LEU A 111 -19.22 -1.20 23.47
C LEU A 111 -19.98 -2.27 24.25
N PHE A 112 -21.14 -2.68 23.73
CA PHE A 112 -21.93 -3.77 24.29
C PHE A 112 -21.64 -5.13 23.65
N GLY A 113 -20.62 -5.23 22.77
CA GLY A 113 -20.25 -6.49 22.11
C GLY A 113 -21.34 -7.08 21.22
N MET A 114 -22.28 -6.26 20.76
CA MET A 114 -23.52 -6.70 20.09
C MET A 114 -23.38 -6.90 18.57
N ALA A 115 -22.22 -6.60 17.98
CA ALA A 115 -22.04 -6.61 16.53
C ALA A 115 -20.60 -6.90 16.10
N GLY A 116 -20.43 -7.48 14.91
CA GLY A 116 -19.11 -7.68 14.29
C GLY A 116 -18.56 -6.38 13.67
N LEU A 117 -17.24 -6.33 13.45
CA LEU A 117 -16.54 -5.18 12.86
C LEU A 117 -17.19 -4.65 11.56
N PRO A 118 -17.59 -5.51 10.59
CA PRO A 118 -18.23 -5.02 9.37
C PRO A 118 -19.54 -4.26 9.61
N GLU A 119 -20.33 -4.68 10.60
CA GLU A 119 -21.61 -4.02 10.93
C GLU A 119 -21.40 -2.70 11.66
N ILE A 120 -20.36 -2.63 12.49
CA ILE A 120 -19.97 -1.43 13.24
C ILE A 120 -19.44 -0.35 12.28
N LEU A 121 -18.68 -0.77 11.27
CA LEU A 121 -18.06 0.09 10.26
C LEU A 121 -18.94 0.33 9.02
N ALA A 122 -20.15 -0.24 8.96
CA ALA A 122 -21.02 -0.16 7.78
C ALA A 122 -21.36 1.28 7.33
N GLN A 123 -21.29 2.25 8.23
CA GLN A 123 -21.50 3.68 7.95
C GLN A 123 -20.23 4.51 8.17
N ALA A 124 -19.08 3.85 8.31
CA ALA A 124 -17.85 4.52 8.66
C ALA A 124 -17.22 5.23 7.47
N SER A 125 -16.61 6.38 7.76
CA SER A 125 -15.72 7.08 6.85
C SER A 125 -14.40 7.34 7.55
N LEU A 126 -13.31 7.14 6.82
CA LEU A 126 -11.94 7.38 7.26
C LEU A 126 -11.35 8.52 6.43
N ASP A 127 -10.68 9.46 7.07
CA ASP A 127 -9.83 10.45 6.42
C ASP A 127 -8.47 10.40 7.12
N ALA A 128 -7.40 10.19 6.36
CA ALA A 128 -6.06 10.13 6.90
C ALA A 128 -5.10 10.98 6.07
N THR A 129 -4.15 11.66 6.72
CA THR A 129 -3.18 12.52 6.04
C THR A 129 -1.75 12.09 6.31
N ASN A 130 -0.86 12.38 5.35
CA ASN A 130 0.57 12.09 5.39
C ASN A 130 0.88 10.64 5.76
N LEU A 131 0.25 9.72 5.03
CA LEU A 131 0.56 8.31 5.14
C LEU A 131 1.95 8.06 4.55
N ASN A 132 2.79 7.34 5.28
CA ASN A 132 4.11 6.93 4.83
C ASN A 132 4.36 5.48 5.22
N VAL A 133 4.72 4.66 4.24
CA VAL A 133 5.06 3.25 4.41
C VAL A 133 6.48 3.04 3.93
N GLU A 134 7.38 2.72 4.83
CA GLU A 134 8.78 2.50 4.53
C GLU A 134 9.09 1.01 4.48
N PHE A 135 9.83 0.59 3.46
CA PHE A 135 10.34 -0.76 3.27
C PHE A 135 11.88 -0.72 3.26
N PRO A 136 12.55 -0.65 4.43
CA PRO A 136 13.99 -0.45 4.50
C PRO A 136 14.80 -1.51 3.73
N GLN A 137 14.36 -2.77 3.76
CA GLN A 137 15.02 -3.86 3.05
C GLN A 137 14.96 -3.71 1.52
N ALA A 138 13.89 -3.09 1.02
CA ALA A 138 13.72 -2.80 -0.40
C ALA A 138 14.31 -1.44 -0.80
N GLN A 139 14.66 -0.59 0.17
CA GLN A 139 15.06 0.82 0.00
C GLN A 139 13.99 1.67 -0.69
N TYR A 140 12.71 1.35 -0.47
CA TYR A 140 11.58 2.08 -1.04
C TYR A 140 10.62 2.54 0.04
N GLY A 141 9.94 3.66 -0.22
CA GLY A 141 8.85 4.17 0.59
C GLY A 141 7.65 4.52 -0.27
N ILE A 142 6.46 4.42 0.29
CA ILE A 142 5.19 4.83 -0.32
C ILE A 142 4.62 5.95 0.53
N ARG A 143 4.45 7.12 -0.07
CA ARG A 143 3.78 8.27 0.55
C ARG A 143 2.40 8.43 -0.05
N CYS A 144 1.42 8.85 0.74
CA CYS A 144 0.12 9.30 0.29
C CYS A 144 -0.26 10.53 1.13
N GLU A 145 -0.50 11.67 0.49
CA GLU A 145 -0.78 12.92 1.22
C GLU A 145 -2.12 12.86 1.92
N ARG A 146 -3.13 12.28 1.25
CA ARG A 146 -4.45 12.11 1.83
C ARG A 146 -5.11 10.84 1.33
N LEU A 147 -5.74 10.10 2.24
CA LEU A 147 -6.52 8.92 1.97
C LEU A 147 -7.90 9.08 2.56
N ARG A 148 -8.93 8.93 1.73
CA ARG A 148 -10.33 8.97 2.13
C ARG A 148 -10.98 7.64 1.82
N ALA A 149 -11.63 7.03 2.80
CA ALA A 149 -12.39 5.79 2.63
C ALA A 149 -13.82 6.02 3.09
N SER A 150 -14.81 5.56 2.34
CA SER A 150 -16.22 5.54 2.74
C SER A 150 -16.77 4.14 2.54
N VAL A 151 -17.09 3.47 3.66
CA VAL A 151 -17.68 2.12 3.62
C VAL A 151 -19.07 2.17 3.00
N ARG A 152 -19.85 3.19 3.37
CA ARG A 152 -21.20 3.42 2.85
C ARG A 152 -21.20 3.60 1.33
N ASP A 153 -20.31 4.43 0.82
CA ASP A 153 -20.26 4.74 -0.61
C ASP A 153 -19.44 3.70 -1.39
N SER A 154 -18.78 2.77 -0.69
CA SER A 154 -17.86 1.80 -1.27
C SER A 154 -16.74 2.46 -2.09
N GLU A 155 -16.24 3.60 -1.61
CA GLU A 155 -15.24 4.42 -2.29
C GLU A 155 -13.95 4.56 -1.46
N LEU A 156 -12.80 4.47 -2.12
CA LEU A 156 -11.48 4.78 -1.57
C LEU A 156 -10.77 5.74 -2.53
N ILE A 157 -10.32 6.88 -2.01
CA ILE A 157 -9.61 7.91 -2.77
C ILE A 157 -8.26 8.14 -2.11
N GLY A 158 -7.19 8.00 -2.88
CA GLY A 158 -5.83 8.37 -2.47
C GLY A 158 -5.32 9.52 -3.31
N GLU A 159 -4.77 10.54 -2.67
CA GLU A 159 -4.26 11.75 -3.30
C GLU A 159 -2.74 11.84 -3.12
N LYS A 160 -2.06 12.23 -4.20
CA LYS A 160 -0.61 12.41 -4.27
C LYS A 160 0.14 11.21 -3.69
N ILE A 161 -0.13 10.04 -4.26
CA ILE A 161 0.57 8.81 -3.92
C ILE A 161 1.92 8.82 -4.63
N GLU A 162 2.99 8.53 -3.91
CA GLU A 162 4.35 8.51 -4.43
C GLU A 162 5.07 7.24 -3.97
N LEU A 163 5.57 6.44 -4.90
CA LEU A 163 6.59 5.42 -4.65
C LEU A 163 7.96 6.06 -4.92
N ARG A 164 8.81 6.11 -3.90
CA ARG A 164 10.14 6.70 -3.98
C ARG A 164 11.20 5.84 -3.32
N SER A 165 12.45 6.04 -3.71
CA SER A 165 13.59 5.49 -2.98
C SER A 165 13.71 6.13 -1.59
N LEU A 166 14.13 5.34 -0.60
CA LEU A 166 14.54 5.85 0.71
C LEU A 166 15.99 6.37 0.69
N ALA A 167 16.79 5.92 -0.28
CA ALA A 167 18.16 6.33 -0.47
C ALA A 167 18.28 7.25 -1.69
N ARG A 168 19.25 8.17 -1.69
CA ARG A 168 19.62 8.89 -2.92
C ARG A 168 20.10 7.92 -3.99
N ASP A 169 19.95 8.29 -5.25
CA ASP A 169 20.25 7.44 -6.41
C ASP A 169 21.62 6.76 -6.33
N GLU A 170 22.68 7.51 -6.00
CA GLU A 170 24.03 6.91 -5.88
C GLU A 170 24.15 5.92 -4.72
N ALA A 171 23.49 6.19 -3.59
CA ALA A 171 23.46 5.26 -2.47
C ALA A 171 22.60 4.03 -2.77
N PHE A 172 21.52 4.20 -3.55
CA PHE A 172 20.67 3.12 -4.02
C PHE A 172 21.43 2.20 -4.99
N PHE A 173 22.01 2.78 -6.04
CA PHE A 173 22.79 2.03 -7.01
C PHE A 173 24.06 1.45 -6.39
N GLY A 174 24.73 2.17 -5.51
CA GLY A 174 25.93 1.72 -4.78
C GLY A 174 25.69 0.48 -3.92
N ALA A 175 24.45 0.22 -3.48
CA ALA A 175 24.12 -0.90 -2.61
C ALA A 175 24.13 -2.28 -3.29
N ASP A 176 24.21 -2.34 -4.62
CA ASP A 176 24.29 -3.59 -5.38
C ASP A 176 25.51 -3.61 -6.30
N VAL A 177 26.08 -4.79 -6.54
CA VAL A 177 27.23 -4.97 -7.43
C VAL A 177 26.76 -5.08 -8.89
N PHE A 178 25.50 -5.45 -9.11
CA PHE A 178 24.93 -5.63 -10.43
C PHE A 178 23.98 -4.50 -10.82
N ARG A 179 23.67 -4.43 -12.13
CA ARG A 179 22.65 -3.54 -12.69
C ARG A 179 21.34 -3.66 -11.89
N THR A 180 20.82 -2.51 -11.49
CA THR A 180 19.53 -2.36 -10.82
C THR A 180 18.72 -1.25 -11.48
N THR A 181 17.40 -1.38 -11.40
CA THR A 181 16.46 -0.36 -11.86
C THR A 181 15.85 0.31 -10.64
N LEU A 182 15.93 1.63 -10.62
CA LEU A 182 15.23 2.48 -9.68
C LEU A 182 13.87 2.86 -10.29
N TYR A 183 12.81 2.68 -9.51
CA TYR A 183 11.45 3.04 -9.93
C TYR A 183 10.95 4.24 -9.14
N HIS A 184 10.41 5.23 -9.84
CA HIS A 184 9.66 6.33 -9.22
C HIS A 184 8.27 6.35 -9.82
N VAL A 185 7.25 6.37 -8.96
CA VAL A 185 5.85 6.36 -9.42
C VAL A 185 5.12 7.46 -8.68
N VAL A 186 4.47 8.34 -9.42
CA VAL A 186 3.61 9.38 -8.85
C VAL A 186 2.20 9.17 -9.39
N VAL A 187 1.23 9.15 -8.49
CA VAL A 187 -0.18 9.04 -8.81
C VAL A 187 -0.89 10.19 -8.11
N PRO A 188 -1.18 11.30 -8.83
CA PRO A 188 -1.86 12.46 -8.27
C PRO A 188 -3.21 12.12 -7.64
N GLU A 189 -3.98 11.24 -8.28
CA GLU A 189 -5.24 10.74 -7.74
C GLU A 189 -5.44 9.28 -8.15
N CYS A 190 -5.81 8.46 -7.17
CA CYS A 190 -6.31 7.11 -7.33
C CYS A 190 -7.72 7.05 -6.74
N LYS A 191 -8.72 6.71 -7.56
CA LYS A 191 -10.09 6.48 -7.11
C LYS A 191 -10.47 5.01 -7.30
N VAL A 192 -10.88 4.36 -6.22
CA VAL A 192 -11.45 3.01 -6.23
C VAL A 192 -12.93 3.13 -5.90
N SER A 193 -13.79 2.53 -6.71
CA SER A 193 -15.25 2.53 -6.51
C SER A 193 -15.81 1.12 -6.49
N GLY A 194 -16.88 0.91 -5.72
CA GLY A 194 -17.47 -0.40 -5.51
C GLY A 194 -16.53 -1.36 -4.77
N LEU A 195 -15.72 -0.85 -3.84
CA LEU A 195 -14.82 -1.64 -3.00
C LEU A 195 -15.62 -2.48 -2.00
N ALA A 196 -15.41 -3.79 -2.01
CA ALA A 196 -16.05 -4.72 -1.09
C ALA A 196 -15.39 -4.65 0.30
N TYR A 197 -15.70 -3.59 1.07
CA TYR A 197 -15.10 -3.37 2.38
C TYR A 197 -15.26 -4.55 3.33
N ARG A 198 -16.42 -5.22 3.36
CA ARG A 198 -16.58 -6.41 4.22
C ARG A 198 -15.52 -7.47 3.92
N GLU A 199 -15.37 -7.84 2.65
CA GLU A 199 -14.41 -8.86 2.21
C GLU A 199 -12.96 -8.43 2.50
N LEU A 200 -12.67 -7.13 2.30
CA LEU A 200 -11.38 -6.52 2.59
C LEU A 200 -11.04 -6.56 4.09
N LEU A 201 -11.98 -6.17 4.94
CA LEU A 201 -11.84 -6.12 6.41
C LEU A 201 -11.69 -7.52 7.00
N ASP A 202 -12.42 -8.49 6.45
CA ASP A 202 -12.33 -9.89 6.85
C ASP A 202 -11.06 -10.56 6.30
N GLY A 203 -10.26 -9.87 5.47
CA GLY A 203 -9.04 -10.40 4.85
C GLY A 203 -9.29 -11.52 3.84
N THR A 204 -10.52 -11.65 3.38
CA THR A 204 -10.97 -12.77 2.52
C THR A 204 -10.69 -12.52 1.05
N SER A 205 -10.88 -11.28 0.58
CA SER A 205 -10.76 -10.93 -0.84
C SER A 205 -10.50 -9.42 -1.02
N TYR A 206 -9.82 -9.07 -2.11
CA TYR A 206 -9.63 -7.70 -2.59
C TYR A 206 -10.49 -7.49 -3.83
N ARG A 207 -11.72 -7.02 -3.64
CA ARG A 207 -12.67 -6.82 -4.75
C ARG A 207 -13.09 -5.37 -4.92
N ALA A 208 -13.00 -4.86 -6.15
CA ALA A 208 -13.51 -3.55 -6.52
C ALA A 208 -14.20 -3.56 -7.89
N ARG A 209 -15.18 -2.68 -8.09
CA ARG A 209 -15.82 -2.51 -9.41
C ARG A 209 -14.92 -1.73 -10.36
N SER A 210 -14.28 -0.68 -9.88
CA SER A 210 -13.40 0.14 -10.72
C SER A 210 -12.24 0.74 -9.94
N VAL A 211 -11.09 0.83 -10.62
CA VAL A 211 -9.92 1.59 -10.17
C VAL A 211 -9.57 2.59 -11.27
N HIS A 212 -9.41 3.85 -10.90
CA HIS A 212 -9.07 4.94 -11.81
C HIS A 212 -7.82 5.66 -11.33
N PHE A 213 -6.86 5.85 -12.21
CA PHE A 213 -5.68 6.66 -11.98
C PHE A 213 -5.70 7.89 -12.90
N SER A 214 -5.63 9.08 -12.30
CA SER A 214 -5.56 10.34 -13.04
C SER A 214 -4.12 10.83 -13.12
N ARG A 215 -3.62 10.98 -14.37
CA ARG A 215 -2.29 11.48 -14.69
C ARG A 215 -1.14 10.79 -13.93
N PRO A 216 -1.10 9.46 -13.85
CA PRO A 216 0.02 8.79 -13.19
C PRO A 216 1.31 8.98 -14.01
N SER A 217 2.44 9.16 -13.34
CA SER A 217 3.77 9.10 -13.93
C SER A 217 4.52 7.88 -13.41
N PHE A 218 5.16 7.16 -14.31
CA PHE A 218 6.02 6.04 -14.00
C PHE A 218 7.39 6.29 -14.62
N GLU A 219 8.43 6.27 -13.81
CA GLU A 219 9.80 6.38 -14.25
C GLU A 219 10.60 5.13 -13.86
N ALA A 220 11.34 4.59 -14.81
CA ALA A 220 12.28 3.50 -14.61
C ALA A 220 13.69 3.97 -15.00
N LEU A 221 14.53 4.22 -14.01
CA LEU A 221 15.94 4.57 -14.18
C LEU A 221 16.81 3.32 -14.08
N VAL A 222 17.36 2.88 -15.21
CA VAL A 222 18.24 1.73 -15.31
C VAL A 222 19.70 2.18 -15.24
N ASN A 223 20.43 1.59 -14.32
CA ASN A 223 21.86 1.86 -14.19
C ASN A 223 22.70 0.91 -15.06
N LEU A 224 23.25 1.42 -16.16
CA LEU A 224 24.07 0.66 -17.10
C LEU A 224 25.55 0.62 -16.72
N ASP A 225 26.00 1.38 -15.71
CA ASP A 225 27.39 1.43 -15.25
C ASP A 225 27.91 0.09 -14.67
N LYS A 226 26.98 -0.81 -14.31
CA LYS A 226 27.24 -2.09 -13.65
C LYS A 226 26.92 -3.26 -14.57
N PRO A 227 27.64 -4.38 -14.42
CA PRO A 227 27.37 -5.57 -15.21
C PRO A 227 25.97 -6.13 -14.91
N SER A 228 25.38 -6.76 -15.92
CA SER A 228 24.17 -7.54 -15.74
C SER A 228 24.43 -8.72 -14.79
N PRO A 229 23.50 -9.05 -13.88
CA PRO A 229 23.65 -10.21 -13.01
C PRO A 229 23.73 -11.51 -13.81
N PRO A 230 24.65 -12.44 -13.47
CA PRO A 230 24.69 -13.75 -14.10
C PRO A 230 23.46 -14.57 -13.69
N PHE A 231 22.82 -15.22 -14.67
CA PHE A 231 21.63 -16.07 -14.49
C PHE A 231 20.41 -15.35 -13.89
N LEU A 232 19.85 -14.40 -14.64
CA LEU A 232 18.53 -13.87 -14.35
C LEU A 232 17.46 -14.91 -14.72
N LYS A 233 16.77 -15.47 -13.72
CA LYS A 233 15.39 -15.92 -13.95
C LYS A 233 14.62 -14.72 -14.49
N SER A 234 13.93 -14.90 -15.62
CA SER A 234 13.14 -13.85 -16.25
C SER A 234 12.25 -13.18 -15.20
N PRO A 235 12.11 -11.84 -15.24
CA PRO A 235 11.14 -11.16 -14.39
C PRO A 235 9.75 -11.79 -14.63
N PRO A 236 8.93 -11.93 -13.57
CA PRO A 236 7.64 -12.55 -13.72
C PRO A 236 6.80 -11.78 -14.73
N MET A 237 6.14 -12.48 -15.64
CA MET A 237 5.15 -11.88 -16.53
C MET A 237 3.99 -11.31 -15.69
N ILE A 238 3.23 -10.36 -16.23
CA ILE A 238 2.13 -9.69 -15.49
C ILE A 238 1.17 -10.70 -14.86
N HIS A 239 0.79 -11.76 -15.60
CA HIS A 239 -0.09 -12.81 -15.08
C HIS A 239 0.56 -13.62 -13.94
N GLU A 240 1.87 -13.88 -13.98
CA GLU A 240 2.61 -14.56 -12.91
C GLU A 240 2.71 -13.67 -11.66
N ALA A 241 2.94 -12.37 -11.86
CA ALA A 241 2.97 -11.39 -10.77
C ALA A 241 1.60 -11.26 -10.09
N LEU A 242 0.50 -11.25 -10.87
CA LEU A 242 -0.86 -11.29 -10.35
C LEU A 242 -1.12 -12.59 -9.58
N ALA A 243 -0.78 -13.74 -10.16
CA ALA A 243 -0.96 -15.06 -9.52
C ALA A 243 -0.17 -15.21 -8.20
N ALA A 244 0.91 -14.45 -8.01
CA ALA A 244 1.70 -14.45 -6.77
C ALA A 244 0.97 -13.76 -5.59
N ILE A 245 -0.10 -12.99 -5.85
CA ILE A 245 -0.91 -12.36 -4.81
C ILE A 245 -1.70 -13.45 -4.05
N ARG A 246 -1.49 -13.52 -2.73
CA ARG A 246 -2.02 -14.61 -1.89
C ARG A 246 -3.52 -14.56 -1.63
N HIS A 247 -4.14 -13.39 -1.66
CA HIS A 247 -5.58 -13.26 -1.46
C HIS A 247 -6.26 -13.13 -2.83
N PRO A 248 -7.48 -13.66 -3.00
CA PRO A 248 -8.27 -13.41 -4.19
C PRO A 248 -8.36 -11.91 -4.46
N LEU A 249 -8.03 -11.50 -5.67
CA LEU A 249 -8.08 -10.13 -6.14
C LEU A 249 -8.94 -10.09 -7.40
N ARG A 250 -9.89 -9.16 -7.44
CA ARG A 250 -10.75 -8.92 -8.58
C ARG A 250 -11.04 -7.42 -8.74
N VAL A 251 -10.76 -6.90 -9.92
CA VAL A 251 -11.11 -5.54 -10.34
C VAL A 251 -11.85 -5.64 -11.66
N ASP A 252 -13.12 -5.23 -11.69
CA ASP A 252 -13.91 -5.38 -12.93
C ASP A 252 -13.39 -4.43 -14.03
N ARG A 253 -12.99 -3.20 -13.67
CA ARG A 253 -12.39 -2.22 -14.58
C ARG A 253 -11.22 -1.45 -13.97
N LEU A 254 -10.14 -1.29 -14.72
CA LEU A 254 -9.05 -0.37 -14.42
C LEU A 254 -8.93 0.64 -15.55
N SER A 255 -8.76 1.91 -15.21
CA SER A 255 -8.51 2.97 -16.19
C SER A 255 -7.38 3.89 -15.75
N ILE A 256 -6.58 4.30 -16.72
CA ILE A 256 -5.54 5.33 -16.58
C ILE A 256 -5.86 6.40 -17.60
N THR A 257 -5.87 7.66 -17.15
CA THR A 257 -6.05 8.81 -18.04
C THR A 257 -4.84 9.72 -18.01
N ASN A 258 -4.39 10.15 -19.19
CA ASN A 258 -3.27 11.09 -19.35
C ASN A 258 -2.00 10.69 -18.58
N GLY A 259 -1.67 9.39 -18.60
CA GLY A 259 -0.47 8.86 -17.96
C GLY A 259 0.82 9.21 -18.69
N GLN A 260 1.93 9.07 -17.99
CA GLN A 260 3.29 9.26 -18.50
C GLN A 260 4.18 8.10 -18.08
N VAL A 261 5.00 7.62 -19.02
CA VAL A 261 6.01 6.59 -18.78
C VAL A 261 7.35 7.09 -19.28
N SER A 262 8.35 7.12 -18.40
CA SER A 262 9.73 7.47 -18.72
C SER A 262 10.63 6.26 -18.48
N TYR A 263 11.43 5.93 -19.50
CA TYR A 263 12.53 4.99 -19.40
C TYR A 263 13.85 5.77 -19.49
N CYS A 264 14.65 5.66 -18.45
CA CYS A 264 15.88 6.43 -18.29
C CYS A 264 17.07 5.47 -18.22
N GLU A 265 18.12 5.73 -18.98
CA GLU A 265 19.36 4.94 -18.96
C GLU A 265 20.54 5.79 -18.51
N ARG A 266 21.18 5.38 -17.42
CA ARG A 266 22.40 6.01 -16.94
C ARG A 266 23.62 5.21 -17.34
N MET A 267 24.57 5.82 -18.06
CA MET A 267 25.77 5.15 -18.59
C MET A 267 26.96 5.13 -17.62
N ALA A 268 27.10 6.14 -16.77
CA ALA A 268 28.20 6.27 -15.82
C ALA A 268 27.73 7.01 -14.54
N VAL A 269 28.51 6.87 -13.46
CA VAL A 269 28.26 7.55 -12.19
C VAL A 269 28.25 9.07 -12.41
N GLY A 270 27.21 9.76 -11.93
CA GLY A 270 27.04 11.20 -12.10
C GLY A 270 26.74 11.70 -13.52
N ALA A 271 26.63 10.82 -14.52
CA ALA A 271 26.24 11.23 -15.88
C ALA A 271 24.73 11.44 -15.98
N ASP A 272 24.33 12.42 -16.80
CA ASP A 272 22.92 12.64 -17.12
C ASP A 272 22.34 11.43 -17.86
N PRO A 273 21.16 10.94 -17.49
CA PRO A 273 20.56 9.79 -18.13
C PRO A 273 20.01 10.16 -19.52
N GLY A 274 20.10 9.22 -20.46
CA GLY A 274 19.30 9.26 -21.67
C GLY A 274 17.84 8.97 -21.32
N VAL A 275 16.91 9.79 -21.78
CA VAL A 275 15.49 9.70 -21.40
C VAL A 275 14.61 9.45 -22.62
N MET A 276 13.76 8.42 -22.53
CA MET A 276 12.67 8.18 -23.45
C MET A 276 11.34 8.32 -22.71
N THR A 277 10.49 9.24 -23.15
CA THR A 277 9.21 9.52 -22.50
C THR A 277 8.05 9.29 -23.46
N PHE A 278 7.03 8.60 -22.97
CA PHE A 278 5.71 8.47 -23.56
C PHE A 278 4.72 9.24 -22.69
N SER A 279 3.90 10.09 -23.30
CA SER A 279 2.95 10.96 -22.61
C SER A 279 1.55 10.76 -23.16
N ALA A 280 0.54 11.31 -22.47
CA ALA A 280 -0.87 11.20 -22.84
C ALA A 280 -1.39 9.76 -22.96
N ILE A 281 -0.79 8.83 -22.20
CA ILE A 281 -1.16 7.41 -22.22
C ILE A 281 -2.54 7.23 -21.59
N ASN A 282 -3.46 6.64 -22.34
CA ASN A 282 -4.75 6.20 -21.85
C ASN A 282 -4.82 4.67 -21.90
N ILE A 283 -5.15 4.05 -20.78
CA ILE A 283 -5.27 2.59 -20.66
C ILE A 283 -6.64 2.27 -20.09
N SER A 284 -7.31 1.28 -20.68
CA SER A 284 -8.48 0.62 -20.11
C SER A 284 -8.21 -0.88 -20.04
N ALA A 285 -8.52 -1.47 -18.90
CA ALA A 285 -8.39 -2.89 -18.68
C ALA A 285 -9.65 -3.43 -17.99
N GLU A 286 -10.18 -4.55 -18.45
CA GLU A 286 -11.37 -5.17 -17.88
C GLU A 286 -11.09 -6.62 -17.42
N GLY A 287 -11.84 -7.07 -16.41
CA GLY A 287 -11.80 -8.46 -15.95
C GLY A 287 -10.51 -8.86 -15.24
N ILE A 288 -9.85 -7.96 -14.52
CA ILE A 288 -8.58 -8.23 -13.83
C ILE A 288 -8.84 -9.14 -12.62
N ALA A 289 -8.31 -10.36 -12.64
CA ALA A 289 -8.35 -11.26 -11.50
C ALA A 289 -7.06 -12.08 -11.38
N ASN A 290 -6.65 -12.41 -10.15
CA ASN A 290 -5.50 -13.30 -9.91
C ASN A 290 -5.90 -14.77 -9.73
N ARG A 291 -7.20 -15.05 -9.55
CA ARG A 291 -7.78 -16.38 -9.36
C ARG A 291 -9.05 -16.46 -10.20
N GLY A 292 -9.00 -17.25 -11.27
CA GLY A 292 -10.11 -17.47 -12.20
C GLY A 292 -9.76 -18.64 -13.13
N GLY A 293 -10.78 -19.26 -13.74
CA GLY A 293 -10.54 -20.29 -14.77
C GLY A 293 -9.78 -19.69 -15.96
N ALA A 294 -9.06 -20.53 -16.72
CA ALA A 294 -8.19 -20.16 -17.83
C ALA A 294 -8.85 -19.34 -18.99
N SER A 295 -10.15 -19.03 -18.88
CA SER A 295 -10.96 -18.27 -19.84
C SER A 295 -11.26 -16.82 -19.41
N ALA A 296 -10.84 -16.39 -18.21
CA ALA A 296 -10.94 -14.97 -17.82
C ALA A 296 -9.83 -14.16 -18.52
N ALA A 297 -10.01 -13.87 -19.81
CA ALA A 297 -9.10 -13.02 -20.56
C ALA A 297 -9.15 -11.58 -19.98
N ILE A 298 -7.99 -11.03 -19.63
CA ILE A 298 -7.86 -9.60 -19.34
C ILE A 298 -7.90 -8.89 -20.68
N GLU A 299 -8.95 -8.10 -20.93
CA GLU A 299 -9.01 -7.23 -22.10
C GLU A 299 -8.19 -5.97 -21.80
N LEU A 300 -7.23 -5.65 -22.68
CA LEU A 300 -6.36 -4.48 -22.55
C LEU A 300 -6.51 -3.62 -23.80
N GLN A 301 -6.87 -2.35 -23.60
CA GLN A 301 -6.91 -1.33 -24.65
C GLN A 301 -6.01 -0.16 -24.23
N GLY A 302 -5.11 0.25 -25.12
CA GLY A 302 -4.17 1.34 -24.89
C GLY A 302 -4.11 2.28 -26.09
N GLN A 303 -4.10 3.58 -25.82
CA GLN A 303 -3.91 4.64 -26.82
C GLN A 303 -2.87 5.62 -26.28
N CYS A 304 -1.94 6.04 -27.15
CA CYS A 304 -0.90 7.02 -26.88
C CYS A 304 -1.04 8.17 -27.87
#